data_AF-A0A6L3AH69-F1
#
_entry.id   AF-A0A6L3AH69-F1
#
_cell.length_a   1.000
_cell.length_b   1.000
_cell.length_c   1.000
_cell.angle_alpha   90.00
_cell.angle_beta   90.00
_cell.angle_gamma   90.00
#
_symmetry.space_group_name_H-M   'P 1'
#
loop_
_entity.id
_entity.type
_entity.pdbx_description
1 polymer ?
#
loop_
_entity_poly.entity_id
_entity_poly.type
_entity_poly.pdbx_seq_one_letter_code
_entity_poly.pdbx_strand_id
1 'polypeptide(L)'
;MAMKNIPYKVPKHNKEIFIDPSIDSIPNSVLANKHKIHTYKIKVAGIPLRELRDKTREELLYKAADYTSMIASLFPKSQARTLSSVQHNNKRNTSWLAVQDKLHVKGQALDYESIKSIPIIQTGHEPIFYYPGVWIKNHLAYHVAEKVGGIGVNMIVDNDACNMGFMHMPVLSNTSASIQKVLFVRDKYKTAYEEIRFDDFGTIPRFREEVLSLFKKNISDKNNNVKITIEHMRSMFERFMNCMVESYQQGCIDMVGLLTSARCALEKDFFIHNLEIPVSSMCSTDGFYYFLLHILYEAGRFSKIYNEKLSEYRRIHKIRSHANPLPDLKISGNLIELPFWTWNAGGQRGKCYVLDEGECIKVTQGGDVLITLKKTGEVDKNLSRLRALLHTDIKIRPRAITTTMFSRLFFSDVFIHGIGGAKYDTITDEIIKEFFRIDPPTFITVSATLFLPFDTFDSDIGTAQRLQNDLRNMTYNPDLYASKEIQNDTEFMDKAREKQTLLKTADCTADEKRQRFNKIRELNKLMLNQIHAEFLKKQQELNTVSENLAYNGVVRFREYPIYIYPMEVLHQYFLSAFSEG
;
A
#
# COMPACT_ATOMS: atom_id res chain seq x y z
N MET A 1 6.26 -24.89 -15.82
CA MET A 1 6.74 -24.79 -14.43
C MET A 1 5.57 -24.36 -13.57
N ALA A 2 5.32 -25.03 -12.44
CA ALA A 2 4.25 -24.66 -11.53
C ALA A 2 4.47 -23.25 -10.94
N MET A 3 3.38 -22.52 -10.69
CA MET A 3 3.38 -21.23 -10.01
C MET A 3 4.19 -21.32 -8.71
N LYS A 4 5.24 -20.49 -8.57
CA LYS A 4 6.13 -20.52 -7.40
C LYS A 4 5.35 -20.15 -6.14
N ASN A 5 5.33 -21.04 -5.15
CA ASN A 5 4.73 -20.81 -3.85
C ASN A 5 5.74 -20.13 -2.91
N ILE A 6 6.12 -18.87 -3.19
CA ILE A 6 6.96 -18.08 -2.28
C ILE A 6 6.05 -17.47 -1.20
N PRO A 7 6.24 -17.79 0.10
CA PRO A 7 5.43 -17.21 1.16
C PRO A 7 5.89 -15.77 1.43
N TYR A 8 5.37 -14.81 0.67
CA TYR A 8 5.56 -13.38 0.95
C TYR A 8 4.88 -13.02 2.29
N LYS A 9 5.67 -12.98 3.36
CA LYS A 9 5.22 -12.68 4.73
C LYS A 9 5.70 -11.31 5.16
N VAL A 10 4.80 -10.57 5.80
CA VAL A 10 5.12 -9.29 6.41
C VAL A 10 6.09 -9.53 7.57
N PRO A 11 7.22 -8.81 7.64
CA PRO A 11 8.14 -8.90 8.77
C PRO A 11 7.38 -8.54 10.06
N LYS A 12 7.55 -9.34 11.11
CA LYS A 12 6.77 -9.25 12.35
C LYS A 12 7.52 -8.53 13.47
N HIS A 13 8.83 -8.47 13.39
CA HIS A 13 9.68 -7.93 14.43
C HIS A 13 10.11 -6.49 14.12
N ASN A 14 10.45 -5.74 15.17
CA ASN A 14 10.94 -4.37 15.01
C ASN A 14 12.25 -4.37 14.22
N LYS A 15 12.41 -3.41 13.30
CA LYS A 15 13.56 -3.23 12.42
C LYS A 15 13.79 -4.40 11.44
N GLU A 16 12.86 -5.34 11.32
CA GLU A 16 12.99 -6.46 10.40
C GLU A 16 12.68 -6.03 8.95
N ILE A 17 13.53 -6.46 8.01
CA ILE A 17 13.38 -6.25 6.58
C ILE A 17 13.19 -7.61 5.91
N PHE A 18 12.13 -7.73 5.12
CA PHE A 18 11.97 -8.82 4.16
C PHE A 18 12.44 -8.33 2.79
N ILE A 19 13.30 -9.09 2.14
CA ILE A 19 13.74 -8.85 0.75
C ILE A 19 13.88 -10.17 -0.01
N ASP A 20 13.32 -10.23 -1.21
CA ASP A 20 13.40 -11.38 -2.12
C ASP A 20 13.46 -10.92 -3.59
N PRO A 21 14.48 -11.33 -4.37
CA PRO A 21 15.64 -12.13 -3.96
C PRO A 21 16.59 -11.34 -3.05
N SER A 22 17.66 -11.97 -2.52
CA SER A 22 18.59 -11.31 -1.60
C SER A 22 19.23 -10.06 -2.22
N ILE A 23 19.58 -9.08 -1.39
CA ILE A 23 20.07 -7.77 -1.85
C ILE A 23 21.28 -7.87 -2.80
N ASP A 24 22.22 -8.77 -2.51
CA ASP A 24 23.43 -8.96 -3.33
C ASP A 24 23.15 -9.56 -4.71
N SER A 25 22.03 -10.28 -4.84
CA SER A 25 21.61 -10.88 -6.11
C SER A 25 20.81 -9.92 -7.00
N ILE A 26 20.39 -8.76 -6.46
CA ILE A 26 19.58 -7.80 -7.20
C ILE A 26 20.31 -7.24 -8.42
N PRO A 27 21.58 -6.77 -8.33
CA PRO A 27 22.32 -6.32 -9.52
C PRO A 27 22.36 -7.37 -10.65
N ASN A 28 22.54 -8.64 -10.29
CA ASN A 28 22.51 -9.74 -11.27
C ASN A 28 21.11 -9.90 -11.89
N SER A 29 20.05 -9.70 -11.11
CA SER A 29 18.67 -9.72 -11.60
C SER A 29 18.40 -8.59 -12.61
N VAL A 30 18.99 -7.40 -12.39
CA VAL A 30 18.93 -6.28 -13.34
C VAL A 30 19.54 -6.66 -14.68
N LEU A 31 20.77 -7.19 -14.66
CA LEU A 31 21.48 -7.59 -15.88
C LEU A 31 20.76 -8.75 -16.59
N ALA A 32 20.30 -9.74 -15.85
CA ALA A 32 19.57 -10.89 -16.39
C ALA A 32 18.26 -10.46 -17.06
N ASN A 33 17.50 -9.54 -16.45
CA ASN A 33 16.28 -9.01 -17.05
C ASN A 33 16.56 -8.20 -18.31
N LYS A 34 17.58 -7.33 -18.28
CA LYS A 34 17.98 -6.58 -19.47
C LYS A 34 18.30 -7.54 -20.61
N HIS A 35 19.15 -8.53 -20.40
CA HIS A 35 19.45 -9.55 -21.41
C HIS A 35 18.19 -10.27 -21.89
N LYS A 36 17.35 -10.75 -20.97
CA LYS A 36 16.10 -11.46 -21.28
C LYS A 36 15.18 -10.62 -22.19
N ILE A 37 14.95 -9.35 -21.85
CA ILE A 37 14.09 -8.45 -22.62
C ILE A 37 14.61 -8.25 -24.05
N HIS A 38 15.93 -8.17 -24.25
CA HIS A 38 16.53 -8.04 -25.58
C HIS A 38 16.29 -9.27 -26.48
N THR A 39 15.97 -10.43 -25.89
CA THR A 39 15.70 -11.66 -26.65
C THR A 39 14.25 -11.81 -27.11
N TYR A 40 13.32 -10.98 -26.63
CA TYR A 40 11.90 -11.11 -26.98
C TYR A 40 11.65 -10.78 -28.45
N LYS A 41 11.11 -11.75 -29.19
CA LYS A 41 10.75 -11.62 -30.61
C LYS A 41 9.24 -11.50 -30.81
N ILE A 42 8.60 -10.65 -30.00
CA ILE A 42 7.15 -10.42 -30.06
C ILE A 42 6.82 -9.06 -30.66
N LYS A 43 5.61 -8.94 -31.20
CA LYS A 43 5.04 -7.69 -31.71
C LYS A 43 3.85 -7.26 -30.86
N VAL A 44 3.77 -5.97 -30.57
CA VAL A 44 2.67 -5.34 -29.84
C VAL A 44 1.97 -4.39 -30.80
N ALA A 45 0.72 -4.71 -31.14
CA ALA A 45 -0.05 -4.01 -32.18
C ALA A 45 0.75 -3.79 -33.49
N GLY A 46 1.53 -4.81 -33.90
CA GLY A 46 2.29 -4.82 -35.16
C GLY A 46 3.74 -4.36 -35.06
N ILE A 47 4.14 -3.68 -33.98
CA ILE A 47 5.50 -3.15 -33.79
C ILE A 47 6.34 -4.08 -32.91
N PRO A 48 7.61 -4.38 -33.25
CA PRO A 48 8.50 -5.13 -32.38
C PRO A 48 8.58 -4.53 -30.98
N LEU A 49 8.45 -5.36 -29.93
CA LEU A 49 8.47 -4.87 -28.54
C LEU A 49 9.74 -4.08 -28.22
N ARG A 50 10.90 -4.47 -28.78
CA ARG A 50 12.16 -3.78 -28.57
C ARG A 50 12.11 -2.31 -29.03
N GLU A 51 11.67 -2.07 -30.25
CA GLU A 51 11.56 -0.71 -30.81
C GLU A 51 10.57 0.13 -30.00
N LEU A 52 9.43 -0.47 -29.65
CA LEU A 52 8.41 0.20 -28.85
C LEU A 52 8.91 0.52 -27.43
N ARG A 53 9.65 -0.40 -26.80
CA ARG A 53 10.26 -0.22 -25.48
C ARG A 53 11.29 0.90 -25.49
N ASP A 54 12.17 0.95 -26.49
CA ASP A 54 13.20 2.00 -26.59
C ASP A 54 12.56 3.40 -26.63
N LYS A 55 11.52 3.58 -27.45
CA LYS A 55 10.74 4.82 -27.52
C LYS A 55 10.00 5.11 -26.22
N THR A 56 9.36 4.10 -25.63
CA THR A 56 8.60 4.25 -24.37
C THR A 56 9.50 4.69 -23.22
N ARG A 57 10.71 4.13 -23.14
CA ARG A 57 11.69 4.48 -22.11
C ARG A 57 12.13 5.93 -22.21
N GLU A 58 12.39 6.41 -23.42
CA GLU A 58 12.70 7.80 -23.68
C GLU A 58 11.57 8.72 -23.21
N GLU A 59 10.35 8.54 -23.75
CA GLU A 59 9.19 9.39 -23.40
C GLU A 59 8.92 9.41 -21.89
N LEU A 60 8.99 8.25 -21.23
CA LEU A 60 8.73 8.14 -19.80
C LEU A 60 9.83 8.77 -18.95
N LEU A 61 11.10 8.68 -19.34
CA LEU A 61 12.17 9.33 -18.59
C LEU A 61 12.13 10.86 -18.70
N TYR A 62 11.79 11.42 -19.86
CA TYR A 62 11.52 12.87 -19.99
C TYR A 62 10.35 13.28 -19.10
N LYS A 63 9.21 12.59 -19.19
CA LYS A 63 8.03 12.88 -18.34
C LYS A 63 8.34 12.77 -16.85
N ALA A 64 9.13 11.77 -16.45
CA ALA A 64 9.54 11.59 -15.06
C ALA A 64 10.47 12.72 -14.61
N ALA A 65 11.46 13.11 -15.42
CA ALA A 65 12.36 14.22 -15.11
C ALA A 65 11.61 15.56 -15.01
N ASP A 66 10.67 15.83 -15.92
CA ASP A 66 9.85 17.04 -15.92
C ASP A 66 8.96 17.11 -14.68
N TYR A 67 8.25 16.02 -14.37
CA TYR A 67 7.39 15.96 -13.19
C TYR A 67 8.21 16.08 -11.90
N THR A 68 9.36 15.42 -11.81
CA THR A 68 10.28 15.53 -10.66
C THR A 68 10.77 16.96 -10.49
N SER A 69 11.14 17.64 -11.58
CA SER A 69 11.61 19.02 -11.55
C SER A 69 10.50 19.98 -11.13
N MET A 70 9.27 19.76 -11.62
CA MET A 70 8.09 20.49 -11.19
C MET A 70 7.86 20.32 -9.68
N ILE A 71 7.84 19.08 -9.17
CA ILE A 71 7.71 18.83 -7.72
C ILE A 71 8.85 19.49 -6.95
N ALA A 72 10.07 19.44 -7.47
CA ALA A 72 11.22 20.02 -6.80
C ALA A 72 11.18 21.55 -6.75
N SER A 73 10.51 22.19 -7.73
CA SER A 73 10.30 23.63 -7.71
C SER A 73 9.37 24.08 -6.59
N LEU A 74 8.52 23.19 -6.06
CA LEU A 74 7.59 23.46 -4.97
C LEU A 74 8.24 23.53 -3.58
N PHE A 75 9.52 23.15 -3.46
CA PHE A 75 10.20 23.17 -2.17
C PHE A 75 10.44 24.59 -1.66
N PRO A 76 10.42 24.81 -0.33
CA PRO A 76 10.83 26.09 0.24
C PRO A 76 12.25 26.46 -0.18
N LYS A 77 12.44 27.73 -0.60
CA LYS A 77 13.76 28.29 -0.92
C LYS A 77 14.65 28.56 0.30
N SER A 78 14.24 28.18 1.50
CA SER A 78 15.02 28.38 2.72
C SER A 78 15.62 27.06 3.22
N GLN A 79 16.95 26.94 3.06
CA GLN A 79 17.88 25.88 3.51
C GLN A 79 18.39 24.91 2.43
N ALA A 80 18.86 25.45 1.32
CA ALA A 80 20.13 25.04 0.71
C ALA A 80 20.59 26.17 -0.22
N ARG A 81 21.64 26.90 0.18
CA ARG A 81 22.41 27.71 -0.77
C ARG A 81 23.03 26.77 -1.80
N THR A 82 23.11 27.29 -3.03
CA THR A 82 23.81 26.77 -4.21
C THR A 82 23.31 25.46 -4.80
N LEU A 83 22.32 25.56 -5.71
CA LEU A 83 22.40 24.94 -7.03
C LEU A 83 21.85 25.94 -8.07
N SER A 84 22.62 26.11 -9.13
CA SER A 84 22.51 27.13 -10.17
C SER A 84 21.14 27.19 -10.85
N SER A 85 20.69 28.42 -11.10
CA SER A 85 19.51 28.77 -11.88
C SER A 85 19.52 28.14 -13.28
N VAL A 86 18.51 27.33 -13.58
CA VAL A 86 18.15 26.99 -14.97
C VAL A 86 17.03 27.93 -15.39
N GLN A 87 17.30 28.74 -16.42
CA GLN A 87 16.30 29.63 -17.02
C GLN A 87 15.22 28.82 -17.73
N HIS A 88 13.97 29.04 -17.36
CA HIS A 88 12.80 28.57 -18.10
C HIS A 88 12.62 29.37 -19.38
N ASN A 89 12.62 28.70 -20.53
CA ASN A 89 12.02 29.22 -21.75
C ASN A 89 10.74 28.45 -22.05
N ASN A 90 9.62 29.04 -21.64
CA ASN A 90 8.28 28.62 -22.04
C ASN A 90 8.03 29.04 -23.49
N LYS A 91 8.11 28.07 -24.41
CA LYS A 91 7.36 27.98 -25.69
C LYS A 91 7.91 26.80 -26.49
N ARG A 92 7.14 25.71 -26.63
CA ARG A 92 7.39 24.73 -27.71
C ARG A 92 6.12 24.45 -28.47
N ASN A 93 6.09 25.04 -29.67
CA ASN A 93 5.21 24.66 -30.76
C ASN A 93 5.57 23.24 -31.23
N THR A 94 4.52 22.52 -31.59
CA THR A 94 4.51 21.26 -32.33
C THR A 94 5.33 21.34 -33.63
N SER A 95 6.43 20.60 -33.69
CA SER A 95 7.09 20.20 -34.93
C SER A 95 7.94 18.96 -34.67
N TRP A 96 7.53 17.83 -35.24
CA TRP A 96 8.25 16.57 -35.24
C TRP A 96 9.53 16.72 -36.08
N LEU A 97 10.68 16.33 -35.54
CA LEU A 97 12.05 16.43 -36.09
C LEU A 97 12.72 17.82 -35.98
N ALA A 98 13.28 18.15 -34.81
CA ALA A 98 14.56 18.89 -34.68
C ALA A 98 15.00 19.03 -33.21
N VAL A 99 16.27 18.68 -32.96
CA VAL A 99 17.10 18.82 -31.74
C VAL A 99 16.73 17.87 -30.58
N GLN A 100 17.47 16.75 -30.50
CA GLN A 100 17.56 15.91 -29.30
C GLN A 100 18.13 16.76 -28.14
N ASP A 101 17.26 17.36 -27.34
CA ASP A 101 17.68 17.90 -26.06
C ASP A 101 18.17 16.74 -25.20
N LYS A 102 19.42 16.79 -24.75
CA LYS A 102 19.92 15.80 -23.80
C LYS A 102 19.03 15.80 -22.55
N LEU A 103 18.63 14.61 -22.10
CA LEU A 103 17.89 14.47 -20.85
C LEU A 103 18.85 14.72 -19.70
N HIS A 104 18.56 15.69 -18.84
CA HIS A 104 19.40 15.96 -17.67
C HIS A 104 18.86 15.23 -16.44
N VAL A 105 19.54 14.17 -16.00
CA VAL A 105 19.22 13.42 -14.78
C VAL A 105 20.44 13.45 -13.87
N LYS A 106 20.28 13.85 -12.59
CA LYS A 106 21.38 13.94 -11.62
C LYS A 106 22.60 14.75 -12.13
N GLY A 107 22.37 15.81 -12.91
CA GLY A 107 23.44 16.63 -13.49
C GLY A 107 24.20 15.99 -14.66
N GLN A 108 23.80 14.79 -15.11
CA GLN A 108 24.31 14.13 -16.31
C GLN A 108 23.38 14.37 -17.49
N ALA A 109 23.95 14.73 -18.62
CA ALA A 109 23.23 14.91 -19.88
C ALA A 109 23.25 13.59 -20.67
N LEU A 110 22.15 12.84 -20.63
CA LEU A 110 21.98 11.57 -21.30
C LEU A 110 21.47 11.79 -22.73
N ASP A 111 22.13 11.16 -23.70
CA ASP A 111 21.63 11.07 -25.06
C ASP A 111 20.67 9.87 -25.23
N TYR A 112 20.10 9.75 -26.42
CA TYR A 112 19.14 8.70 -26.73
C TYR A 112 19.71 7.28 -26.57
N GLU A 113 20.96 7.04 -26.98
CA GLU A 113 21.59 5.72 -26.85
C GLU A 113 21.88 5.36 -25.38
N SER A 114 22.24 6.36 -24.58
CA SER A 114 22.39 6.21 -23.13
C SER A 114 21.05 5.85 -22.47
N ILE A 115 19.96 6.54 -22.85
CA ILE A 115 18.61 6.29 -22.34
C ILE A 115 18.12 4.86 -22.63
N LYS A 116 18.38 4.34 -23.84
CA LYS A 116 18.01 2.97 -24.20
C LYS A 116 18.67 1.92 -23.31
N SER A 117 19.92 2.17 -22.95
CA SER A 117 20.77 1.16 -22.31
C SER A 117 20.93 1.32 -20.80
N ILE A 118 20.64 2.50 -20.23
CA ILE A 118 20.78 2.76 -18.80
C ILE A 118 19.81 1.90 -17.97
N PRO A 119 20.25 1.19 -16.91
CA PRO A 119 19.33 0.41 -16.10
C PRO A 119 18.24 1.28 -15.44
N ILE A 120 16.96 0.89 -15.58
CA ILE A 120 15.84 1.55 -14.90
C ILE A 120 15.33 0.65 -13.77
N ILE A 121 15.45 1.14 -12.54
CA ILE A 121 14.98 0.48 -11.32
C ILE A 121 13.69 1.16 -10.88
N GLN A 122 12.56 0.50 -11.09
CA GLN A 122 11.26 1.10 -10.84
C GLN A 122 10.62 0.54 -9.57
N THR A 123 9.99 1.38 -8.78
CA THR A 123 9.03 1.01 -7.74
C THR A 123 7.73 1.78 -7.99
N GLY A 124 6.69 1.52 -7.21
CA GLY A 124 5.54 2.41 -7.17
C GLY A 124 4.57 2.13 -6.04
N HIS A 125 3.78 3.14 -5.68
CA HIS A 125 2.71 3.04 -4.70
C HIS A 125 1.66 4.14 -4.94
N GLU A 126 0.45 3.94 -4.40
CA GLU A 126 -0.56 4.99 -4.29
C GLU A 126 -0.01 6.20 -3.50
N PRO A 127 -0.43 7.45 -3.82
CA PRO A 127 -0.03 8.65 -3.11
C PRO A 127 -0.75 8.75 -1.75
N ILE A 128 -0.22 8.02 -0.77
CA ILE A 128 -0.74 7.96 0.60
C ILE A 128 0.30 8.51 1.58
N PHE A 129 -0.06 8.54 2.86
CA PHE A 129 0.92 8.76 3.92
C PHE A 129 1.81 7.52 4.07
N TYR A 130 3.01 7.56 3.48
CA TYR A 130 3.92 6.41 3.45
C TYR A 130 4.29 5.99 4.86
N TYR A 131 4.21 4.68 5.13
CA TYR A 131 4.76 4.05 6.32
C TYR A 131 6.07 3.30 5.95
N PRO A 132 6.90 2.91 6.93
CA PRO A 132 8.23 2.34 6.67
C PRO A 132 8.23 1.15 5.68
N GLY A 133 7.22 0.29 5.75
CA GLY A 133 7.09 -0.87 4.86
C GLY A 133 6.78 -0.56 3.39
N VAL A 134 6.31 0.65 3.08
CA VAL A 134 6.18 1.17 1.70
C VAL A 134 7.41 1.95 1.31
N TRP A 135 7.90 2.80 2.21
CA TRP A 135 8.99 3.73 1.93
C TRP A 135 10.33 3.04 1.67
N ILE A 136 10.57 1.87 2.28
CA ILE A 136 11.74 1.02 2.02
C ILE A 136 11.96 0.70 0.54
N LYS A 137 10.89 0.67 -0.28
CA LYS A 137 11.02 0.45 -1.73
C LYS A 137 11.73 1.60 -2.43
N ASN A 138 11.51 2.85 -1.99
CA ASN A 138 12.15 4.02 -2.56
C ASN A 138 13.65 4.01 -2.22
N HIS A 139 13.99 3.66 -0.99
CA HIS A 139 15.39 3.44 -0.59
C HIS A 139 16.04 2.32 -1.40
N LEU A 140 15.36 1.18 -1.58
CA LEU A 140 15.92 0.05 -2.35
C LEU A 140 16.10 0.41 -3.82
N ALA A 141 15.11 1.07 -4.43
CA ALA A 141 15.19 1.51 -5.83
C ALA A 141 16.40 2.42 -6.04
N TYR A 142 16.61 3.37 -5.13
CA TYR A 142 17.73 4.29 -5.18
C TYR A 142 19.07 3.57 -4.97
N HIS A 143 19.18 2.76 -3.92
CA HIS A 143 20.39 1.99 -3.60
C HIS A 143 20.83 1.10 -4.76
N VAL A 144 19.90 0.36 -5.36
CA VAL A 144 20.19 -0.51 -6.50
C VAL A 144 20.57 0.31 -7.72
N ALA A 145 19.88 1.42 -8.00
CA ALA A 145 20.21 2.30 -9.11
C ALA A 145 21.65 2.83 -9.00
N GLU A 146 22.09 3.27 -7.81
CA GLU A 146 23.47 3.69 -7.59
C GLU A 146 24.46 2.54 -7.82
N LYS A 147 24.16 1.34 -7.29
CA LYS A 147 25.04 0.16 -7.41
C LYS A 147 25.25 -0.30 -8.86
N VAL A 148 24.27 -0.09 -9.74
CA VAL A 148 24.33 -0.53 -11.15
C VAL A 148 24.54 0.62 -12.15
N GLY A 149 24.76 1.85 -11.68
CA GLY A 149 24.87 3.04 -12.55
C GLY A 149 23.59 3.33 -13.34
N GLY A 150 22.42 3.10 -12.72
CA GLY A 150 21.10 3.26 -13.31
C GLY A 150 20.31 4.46 -12.79
N ILE A 151 19.03 4.50 -13.15
CA ILE A 151 18.05 5.51 -12.71
C ILE A 151 16.97 4.82 -11.88
N GLY A 152 16.79 5.30 -10.65
CA GLY A 152 15.65 4.94 -9.81
C GLY A 152 14.42 5.76 -10.19
N VAL A 153 13.26 5.10 -10.33
CA VAL A 153 11.99 5.75 -10.65
C VAL A 153 10.89 5.26 -9.70
N ASN A 154 10.20 6.17 -9.03
CA ASN A 154 8.99 5.88 -8.29
C ASN A 154 7.75 6.27 -9.12
N MET A 155 6.93 5.26 -9.40
CA MET A 155 5.64 5.41 -10.06
C MET A 155 4.54 5.70 -9.03
N ILE A 156 3.85 6.81 -9.20
CA ILE A 156 2.75 7.22 -8.34
C ILE A 156 1.44 6.66 -8.91
N VAL A 157 0.81 5.73 -8.20
CA VAL A 157 -0.44 5.08 -8.63
C VAL A 157 -1.63 6.00 -8.34
N ASP A 158 -1.67 7.12 -9.05
CA ASP A 158 -2.67 8.17 -8.92
C ASP A 158 -4.03 7.81 -9.54
N ASN A 159 -4.07 6.77 -10.36
CA ASN A 159 -5.29 6.26 -10.97
C ASN A 159 -6.08 5.29 -10.06
N ASP A 160 -5.56 4.96 -8.87
CA ASP A 160 -6.32 4.15 -7.90
C ASP A 160 -7.35 4.99 -7.13
N ALA A 161 -8.40 4.35 -6.62
CA ALA A 161 -9.40 5.00 -5.80
C ALA A 161 -8.84 5.34 -4.42
N CYS A 162 -9.22 6.50 -3.89
CA CYS A 162 -8.72 6.98 -2.60
C CYS A 162 -9.36 6.23 -1.43
N ASN A 163 -8.78 5.06 -1.11
CA ASN A 163 -9.14 4.24 0.05
C ASN A 163 -8.35 4.62 1.30
N MET A 164 -7.18 5.25 1.14
CA MET A 164 -6.23 5.60 2.20
C MET A 164 -6.03 7.11 2.29
N GLY A 165 -7.13 7.87 2.24
CA GLY A 165 -7.16 9.33 2.40
C GLY A 165 -6.99 9.81 3.84
N PHE A 166 -6.26 9.06 4.67
CA PHE A 166 -6.14 9.28 6.11
C PHE A 166 -4.78 8.77 6.61
N MET A 167 -4.40 9.20 7.81
CA MET A 167 -3.28 8.62 8.54
C MET A 167 -3.69 8.01 9.87
N HIS A 168 -2.92 7.03 10.32
CA HIS A 168 -3.02 6.50 11.67
C HIS A 168 -2.23 7.37 12.64
N MET A 169 -2.82 7.64 13.80
CA MET A 169 -2.21 8.37 14.90
C MET A 169 -2.27 7.54 16.18
N PRO A 170 -1.16 7.43 16.94
CA PRO A 170 -1.18 6.75 18.22
C PRO A 170 -1.89 7.62 19.26
N VAL A 171 -2.73 7.01 20.08
CA VAL A 171 -3.21 7.56 21.35
C VAL A 171 -2.55 6.76 22.46
N LEU A 172 -1.53 7.34 23.10
CA LEU A 172 -0.65 6.68 24.05
C LEU A 172 -1.16 6.80 25.49
N SER A 173 -2.46 6.58 25.73
CA SER A 173 -3.03 6.55 27.08
C SER A 173 -2.70 5.24 27.80
N ASN A 174 -2.43 5.27 29.10
CA ASN A 174 -2.21 4.03 29.87
C ASN A 174 -3.51 3.22 30.07
N THR A 175 -4.67 3.89 30.06
CA THR A 175 -5.98 3.26 30.32
C THR A 175 -6.83 3.08 29.06
N SER A 176 -6.41 3.66 27.95
CA SER A 176 -7.19 3.72 26.70
C SER A 176 -6.31 3.87 25.46
N ALA A 177 -5.21 3.12 25.42
CA ALA A 177 -4.33 3.09 24.27
C ALA A 177 -5.11 2.66 23.02
N SER A 178 -5.05 3.46 21.97
CA SER A 178 -5.78 3.17 20.72
C SER A 178 -5.09 3.78 19.51
N ILE A 179 -5.50 3.33 18.33
CA ILE A 179 -5.05 3.86 17.04
C ILE A 179 -6.20 4.66 16.46
N GLN A 180 -6.01 5.96 16.29
CA GLN A 180 -7.00 6.84 15.70
C GLN A 180 -6.72 7.06 14.22
N LYS A 181 -7.77 7.04 13.39
CA LYS A 181 -7.69 7.43 11.98
C LYS A 181 -8.04 8.90 11.85
N VAL A 182 -7.09 9.71 11.38
CA VAL A 182 -7.30 11.14 11.11
C VAL A 182 -7.45 11.33 9.61
N LEU A 183 -8.64 11.75 9.18
CA LEU A 183 -8.99 11.84 7.75
C LEU A 183 -8.43 13.13 7.15
N PHE A 184 -7.66 13.00 6.06
CA PHE A 184 -7.21 14.12 5.25
C PHE A 184 -8.25 14.47 4.17
N VAL A 185 -8.86 13.44 3.57
CA VAL A 185 -9.98 13.58 2.64
C VAL A 185 -11.13 12.65 3.03
N ARG A 186 -12.37 13.10 2.79
CA ARG A 186 -13.60 12.37 3.15
C ARG A 186 -14.36 11.96 1.89
N ASP A 187 -14.97 10.77 1.92
CA ASP A 187 -15.91 10.28 0.90
C ASP A 187 -15.37 10.18 -0.53
N LYS A 188 -14.06 9.90 -0.68
CA LYS A 188 -13.38 9.76 -1.99
C LYS A 188 -13.09 8.31 -2.42
N TYR A 189 -13.76 7.32 -1.82
CA TYR A 189 -13.53 5.88 -2.04
C TYR A 189 -13.85 5.36 -3.47
N LYS A 190 -14.49 6.17 -4.32
CA LYS A 190 -14.72 5.89 -5.76
C LYS A 190 -14.01 6.87 -6.69
N THR A 191 -13.29 7.84 -6.13
CA THR A 191 -12.60 8.90 -6.85
C THR A 191 -11.14 8.52 -6.97
N ALA A 192 -10.61 8.55 -8.19
CA ALA A 192 -9.19 8.32 -8.41
C ALA A 192 -8.37 9.45 -7.74
N TYR A 193 -7.18 9.15 -7.21
CA TYR A 193 -6.33 10.19 -6.60
C TYR A 193 -6.04 11.36 -7.55
N GLU A 194 -5.89 11.10 -8.87
CA GLU A 194 -5.68 12.12 -9.90
C GLU A 194 -6.84 13.12 -10.05
N GLU A 195 -8.02 12.82 -9.49
CA GLU A 195 -9.20 13.71 -9.48
C GLU A 195 -9.33 14.51 -8.18
N ILE A 196 -8.50 14.25 -7.17
CA ILE A 196 -8.65 14.86 -5.84
C ILE A 196 -7.89 16.18 -5.80
N ARG A 197 -8.66 17.27 -5.79
CA ARG A 197 -8.18 18.65 -5.68
C ARG A 197 -8.72 19.30 -4.41
N PHE A 198 -7.95 20.22 -3.87
CA PHE A 198 -8.29 21.03 -2.70
C PHE A 198 -8.63 22.44 -3.16
N ASP A 199 -9.90 22.66 -3.51
CA ASP A 199 -10.38 24.01 -3.84
C ASP A 199 -10.59 24.85 -2.56
N ASP A 200 -10.82 24.20 -1.42
CA ASP A 200 -10.87 24.80 -0.08
C ASP A 200 -9.56 24.56 0.69
N PHE A 201 -8.75 25.61 0.81
CA PHE A 201 -7.53 25.58 1.62
C PHE A 201 -7.78 25.16 3.07
N GLY A 202 -8.96 25.47 3.64
CA GLY A 202 -9.33 25.17 5.02
C GLY A 202 -9.30 23.68 5.39
N THR A 203 -9.23 22.77 4.40
CA THR A 203 -9.02 21.34 4.64
C THR A 203 -7.65 21.05 5.26
N ILE A 204 -6.58 21.70 4.78
CA ILE A 204 -5.20 21.44 5.22
C ILE A 204 -4.97 21.88 6.68
N PRO A 205 -5.34 23.11 7.11
CA PRO A 205 -5.21 23.53 8.50
C PRO A 205 -6.05 22.69 9.47
N ARG A 206 -7.29 22.33 9.11
CA ARG A 206 -8.14 21.49 9.97
C ARG A 206 -7.52 20.12 10.23
N PHE A 207 -6.97 19.49 9.18
CA PHE A 207 -6.23 18.23 9.33
C PHE A 207 -5.00 18.40 10.25
N ARG A 208 -4.24 19.49 10.06
CA ARG A 208 -3.09 19.83 10.92
C ARG A 208 -3.50 19.95 12.39
N GLU A 209 -4.55 20.70 12.68
CA GLU A 209 -5.04 20.93 14.03
C GLU A 209 -5.52 19.66 14.71
N GLU A 210 -6.25 18.79 13.99
CA GLU A 210 -6.72 17.51 14.51
C GLU A 210 -5.53 16.63 14.95
N VAL A 211 -4.50 16.49 14.11
CA VAL A 211 -3.30 15.72 14.45
C VAL A 211 -2.53 16.35 15.62
N LEU A 212 -2.34 17.67 15.63
CA LEU A 212 -1.65 18.37 16.71
C LEU A 212 -2.37 18.24 18.06
N SER A 213 -3.71 18.16 18.06
CA SER A 213 -4.48 17.91 19.28
C SER A 213 -4.17 16.54 19.90
N LEU A 214 -3.91 15.51 19.08
CA LEU A 214 -3.55 14.17 19.53
C LEU A 214 -2.13 14.12 20.11
N PHE A 215 -1.19 14.85 19.51
CA PHE A 215 0.14 15.03 20.10
C PHE A 215 0.06 15.65 21.50
N LYS A 216 -0.71 16.72 21.67
CA LYS A 216 -0.93 17.36 22.98
C LYS A 216 -1.51 16.37 24.00
N LYS A 217 -2.52 15.59 23.60
CA LYS A 217 -3.14 14.56 24.46
C LYS A 217 -2.14 13.49 24.91
N ASN A 218 -1.19 13.11 24.07
CA ASN A 218 -0.19 12.08 24.39
C ASN A 218 0.90 12.57 25.36
N ILE A 219 1.10 13.88 25.51
CA ILE A 219 2.10 14.46 26.41
C ILE A 219 1.61 14.48 27.87
N SER A 220 0.30 14.66 28.06
CA SER A 220 -0.32 14.72 29.39
C SER A 220 0.01 13.48 30.22
N ASP A 221 0.48 13.69 31.44
CA ASP A 221 0.73 12.64 32.44
C ASP A 221 1.80 11.58 32.08
N LYS A 222 2.76 11.94 31.21
CA LYS A 222 3.90 11.08 30.84
C LYS A 222 5.23 11.50 31.48
N ASN A 223 6.16 10.54 31.56
CA ASN A 223 7.55 10.77 31.98
C ASN A 223 8.30 11.63 30.94
N ASN A 224 9.45 12.19 31.34
CA ASN A 224 10.18 13.16 30.52
C ASN A 224 10.66 12.59 29.18
N ASN A 225 11.11 11.33 29.15
CA ASN A 225 11.62 10.68 27.94
C ASN A 225 10.54 10.47 26.88
N VAL A 226 9.34 10.06 27.30
CA VAL A 226 8.18 9.91 26.41
C VAL A 226 7.76 11.27 25.86
N LYS A 227 7.76 12.33 26.70
CA LYS A 227 7.45 13.70 26.26
C LYS A 227 8.41 14.20 25.19
N ILE A 228 9.73 14.02 25.39
CA ILE A 228 10.76 14.40 24.41
C ILE A 228 10.54 13.65 23.09
N THR A 229 10.31 12.34 23.15
CA THR A 229 10.06 11.52 21.95
C THR A 229 8.83 12.01 21.19
N ILE A 230 7.72 12.27 21.88
CA ILE A 230 6.49 12.80 21.27
C ILE A 230 6.73 14.18 20.65
N GLU A 231 7.54 15.02 21.28
CA GLU A 231 7.89 16.34 20.75
C GLU A 231 8.70 16.25 19.45
N HIS A 232 9.64 15.30 19.35
CA HIS A 232 10.35 15.03 18.09
C HIS A 232 9.40 14.50 17.01
N MET A 233 8.46 13.61 17.36
CA MET A 233 7.42 13.15 16.44
C MET A 233 6.54 14.31 15.95
N ARG A 234 6.15 15.23 16.85
CA ARG A 234 5.37 16.43 16.54
C ARG A 234 6.13 17.35 15.59
N SER A 235 7.41 17.60 15.83
CA SER A 235 8.27 18.41 14.98
C SER A 235 8.36 17.85 13.55
N MET A 236 8.51 16.53 13.41
CA MET A 236 8.52 15.86 12.11
C MET A 236 7.20 16.02 11.35
N PHE A 237 6.07 15.91 12.06
CA PHE A 237 4.76 16.14 11.45
C PHE A 237 4.58 17.60 11.00
N GLU A 238 4.99 18.56 11.83
CA GLU A 238 4.91 19.97 11.46
C GLU A 238 5.75 20.30 10.24
N ARG A 239 6.95 19.73 10.13
CA ARG A 239 7.80 19.88 8.95
C ARG A 239 7.11 19.37 7.69
N PHE A 240 6.50 18.18 7.76
CA PHE A 240 5.70 17.63 6.66
C PHE A 240 4.55 18.58 6.27
N MET A 241 3.79 19.07 7.25
CA MET A 241 2.66 19.98 7.00
C MET A 241 3.09 21.33 6.43
N ASN A 242 4.24 21.87 6.87
CA ASN A 242 4.76 23.13 6.33
C ASN A 242 5.10 22.98 4.84
N CYS A 243 5.76 21.89 4.44
CA CYS A 243 6.04 21.61 3.03
C CYS A 243 4.75 21.51 2.19
N MET A 244 3.70 20.88 2.73
CA MET A 244 2.41 20.79 2.07
C MET A 244 1.75 22.16 1.89
N VAL A 245 1.73 22.98 2.94
CA VAL A 245 1.16 24.35 2.89
C VAL A 245 1.92 25.22 1.89
N GLU A 246 3.24 25.16 1.89
CA GLU A 246 4.08 25.93 0.96
C GLU A 246 3.86 25.46 -0.50
N SER A 247 3.77 24.15 -0.72
CA SER A 247 3.45 23.61 -2.06
C SER A 247 2.10 24.11 -2.56
N TYR A 248 1.10 24.17 -1.68
CA TYR A 248 -0.21 24.75 -1.98
C TYR A 248 -0.12 26.23 -2.35
N GLN A 249 0.64 27.02 -1.58
CA GLN A 249 0.85 28.45 -1.84
C GLN A 249 1.57 28.71 -3.17
N GLN A 250 2.37 27.74 -3.65
CA GLN A 250 3.00 27.78 -4.97
C GLN A 250 2.10 27.28 -6.11
N GLY A 251 0.83 26.98 -5.83
CA GLY A 251 -0.18 26.62 -6.83
C GLY A 251 -0.44 25.12 -7.00
N CYS A 252 0.21 24.26 -6.22
CA CYS A 252 -0.10 22.82 -6.22
C CYS A 252 -1.35 22.55 -5.39
N ILE A 253 -2.48 22.34 -6.05
CA ILE A 253 -3.78 22.15 -5.38
C ILE A 253 -4.32 20.72 -5.44
N ASP A 254 -3.59 19.79 -6.04
CA ASP A 254 -3.98 18.38 -6.10
C ASP A 254 -3.32 17.55 -4.99
N MET A 255 -4.03 16.54 -4.50
CA MET A 255 -3.56 15.66 -3.42
C MET A 255 -2.28 14.90 -3.78
N VAL A 256 -2.13 14.52 -5.05
CA VAL A 256 -0.98 13.76 -5.54
C VAL A 256 0.29 14.59 -5.41
N GLY A 257 0.29 15.80 -5.95
CA GLY A 257 1.41 16.73 -5.89
C GLY A 257 1.76 17.13 -4.46
N LEU A 258 0.76 17.44 -3.63
CA LEU A 258 0.97 17.83 -2.22
C LEU A 258 1.62 16.74 -1.37
N LEU A 259 1.18 15.48 -1.49
CA LEU A 259 1.77 14.37 -0.76
C LEU A 259 3.15 14.00 -1.33
N THR A 260 3.30 14.08 -2.65
CA THR A 260 4.58 13.77 -3.33
C THR A 260 5.63 14.80 -2.97
N SER A 261 5.32 16.10 -3.00
CA SER A 261 6.28 17.15 -2.63
C SER A 261 6.72 17.00 -1.18
N ALA A 262 5.79 16.79 -0.25
CA ALA A 262 6.13 16.63 1.16
C ALA A 262 6.98 15.37 1.42
N ARG A 263 6.73 14.26 0.70
CA ARG A 263 7.57 13.06 0.77
C ARG A 263 8.97 13.33 0.19
N CYS A 264 9.04 13.88 -1.01
CA CYS A 264 10.31 14.15 -1.70
C CYS A 264 11.18 15.14 -0.92
N ALA A 265 10.58 16.10 -0.20
CA ALA A 265 11.30 17.01 0.68
C ALA A 265 12.00 16.29 1.83
N LEU A 266 11.36 15.26 2.41
CA LEU A 266 11.99 14.42 3.44
C LEU A 266 13.05 13.48 2.83
N GLU A 267 12.77 12.87 1.67
CA GLU A 267 13.67 11.95 0.98
C GLU A 267 15.04 12.56 0.64
N LYS A 268 15.11 13.89 0.47
CA LYS A 268 16.37 14.62 0.29
C LYS A 268 17.33 14.47 1.47
N ASP A 269 16.83 14.41 2.70
CA ASP A 269 17.69 14.23 3.88
C ASP A 269 18.31 12.82 3.95
N PHE A 270 17.73 11.88 3.19
CA PHE A 270 18.20 10.52 3.04
C PHE A 270 18.98 10.32 1.74
N PHE A 271 19.32 11.41 1.03
CA PHE A 271 20.03 11.40 -0.25
C PHE A 271 19.33 10.57 -1.34
N ILE A 272 18.00 10.43 -1.27
CA ILE A 272 17.22 9.71 -2.28
C ILE A 272 16.84 10.68 -3.39
N HIS A 273 17.18 10.31 -4.63
CA HIS A 273 16.93 11.11 -5.82
C HIS A 273 16.27 10.29 -6.94
N ASN A 274 15.30 9.45 -6.58
CA ASN A 274 14.47 8.77 -7.56
C ASN A 274 13.67 9.80 -8.38
N LEU A 275 13.46 9.52 -9.66
CA LEU A 275 12.50 10.27 -10.46
C LEU A 275 11.07 9.88 -10.08
N GLU A 276 10.14 10.82 -10.16
CA GLU A 276 8.72 10.64 -9.89
C GLU A 276 7.92 10.66 -11.18
N ILE A 277 6.97 9.74 -11.34
CA ILE A 277 6.04 9.77 -12.47
C ILE A 277 4.66 9.25 -12.08
N PRO A 278 3.58 10.02 -12.28
CA PRO A 278 2.21 9.53 -12.11
C PRO A 278 1.80 8.53 -13.19
N VAL A 279 1.01 7.52 -12.84
CA VAL A 279 0.45 6.56 -13.81
C VAL A 279 -0.41 7.28 -14.85
N SER A 280 -1.15 8.32 -14.47
CA SER A 280 -1.88 9.18 -15.41
C SER A 280 -0.97 9.74 -16.51
N SER A 281 0.25 10.19 -16.16
CA SER A 281 1.26 10.66 -17.11
C SER A 281 1.82 9.51 -17.96
N MET A 282 2.07 8.33 -17.38
CA MET A 282 2.49 7.14 -18.13
C MET A 282 1.45 6.74 -19.20
N CYS A 283 0.16 6.88 -18.89
CA CYS A 283 -0.94 6.57 -19.80
C CYS A 283 -1.08 7.54 -20.99
N SER A 284 -0.29 8.62 -21.02
CA SER A 284 -0.23 9.61 -22.10
C SER A 284 0.91 9.39 -23.09
N THR A 285 1.51 8.20 -23.09
CA THR A 285 2.65 7.84 -23.97
C THR A 285 2.22 6.97 -25.13
N ASP A 286 2.97 7.03 -26.23
CA ASP A 286 2.74 6.15 -27.37
C ASP A 286 2.86 4.68 -26.96
N GLY A 287 3.88 4.36 -26.15
CA GLY A 287 4.08 3.03 -25.57
C GLY A 287 2.82 2.46 -24.94
N PHE A 288 2.15 3.26 -24.10
CA PHE A 288 0.92 2.86 -23.45
C PHE A 288 -0.23 2.68 -24.46
N TYR A 289 -0.36 3.55 -25.46
CA TYR A 289 -1.41 3.41 -26.48
C TYR A 289 -1.24 2.14 -27.33
N TYR A 290 -0.01 1.78 -27.71
CA TYR A 290 0.25 0.52 -28.40
C TYR A 290 -0.08 -0.69 -27.51
N PHE A 291 0.30 -0.64 -26.23
CA PHE A 291 -0.03 -1.68 -25.25
C PHE A 291 -1.54 -1.86 -25.07
N LEU A 292 -2.27 -0.75 -24.85
CA LEU A 292 -3.72 -0.74 -24.73
C LEU A 292 -4.37 -1.27 -26.01
N LEU A 293 -3.96 -0.77 -27.18
CA LEU A 293 -4.52 -1.19 -28.47
C LEU A 293 -4.32 -2.68 -28.73
N HIS A 294 -3.15 -3.23 -28.37
CA HIS A 294 -2.89 -4.65 -28.51
C HIS A 294 -3.82 -5.51 -27.65
N ILE A 295 -4.08 -5.10 -26.39
CA ILE A 295 -5.05 -5.79 -25.53
C ILE A 295 -6.48 -5.61 -26.05
N LEU A 296 -6.83 -4.44 -26.59
CA LEU A 296 -8.15 -4.20 -27.19
C LEU A 296 -8.41 -5.14 -28.38
N TYR A 297 -7.45 -5.30 -29.29
CA TYR A 297 -7.57 -6.24 -30.42
C TYR A 297 -7.72 -7.69 -29.98
N GLU A 298 -7.07 -8.07 -28.88
CA GLU A 298 -7.03 -9.43 -28.35
C GLU A 298 -7.95 -9.62 -27.12
N ALA A 299 -8.96 -8.76 -26.95
CA ALA A 299 -9.72 -8.65 -25.69
C ALA A 299 -10.29 -10.00 -25.22
N GLY A 300 -10.89 -10.78 -26.13
CA GLY A 300 -11.43 -12.09 -25.82
C GLY A 300 -10.37 -13.11 -25.38
N ARG A 301 -9.19 -13.10 -26.01
CA ARG A 301 -8.07 -13.99 -25.64
C ARG A 301 -7.48 -13.57 -24.30
N PHE A 302 -7.26 -12.27 -24.11
CA PHE A 302 -6.69 -11.71 -22.89
C PHE A 302 -7.57 -12.03 -21.67
N SER A 303 -8.87 -11.75 -21.72
CA SER A 303 -9.77 -11.95 -20.56
C SER A 303 -9.97 -13.42 -20.21
N LYS A 304 -9.94 -14.34 -21.19
CA LYS A 304 -9.96 -15.79 -20.93
C LYS A 304 -8.71 -16.23 -20.17
N ILE A 305 -7.53 -15.88 -20.69
CA ILE A 305 -6.24 -16.19 -20.04
C ILE A 305 -6.19 -15.61 -18.62
N TYR A 306 -6.62 -14.36 -18.45
CA TYR A 306 -6.69 -13.71 -17.14
C TYR A 306 -7.51 -14.54 -16.14
N ASN A 307 -8.75 -14.89 -16.50
CA ASN A 307 -9.65 -15.64 -15.62
C ASN A 307 -9.14 -17.06 -15.35
N GLU A 308 -8.57 -17.74 -16.35
CA GLU A 308 -7.97 -19.06 -16.22
C GLU A 308 -6.81 -19.06 -15.22
N LYS A 309 -5.86 -18.13 -15.37
CA LYS A 309 -4.69 -18.03 -14.47
C LYS A 309 -5.08 -17.60 -13.04
N LEU A 310 -6.10 -16.76 -12.92
CA LEU A 310 -6.65 -16.39 -11.61
C LEU A 310 -7.34 -17.59 -10.93
N SER A 311 -8.09 -18.39 -11.68
CA SER A 311 -8.70 -19.63 -11.18
C SER A 311 -7.65 -20.65 -10.73
N GLU A 312 -6.58 -20.81 -11.52
CA GLU A 312 -5.43 -21.65 -11.17
C GLU A 312 -4.77 -21.20 -9.86
N TYR A 313 -4.53 -19.89 -9.71
CA TYR A 313 -3.98 -19.30 -8.48
C TYR A 313 -4.86 -19.62 -7.26
N ARG A 314 -6.18 -19.39 -7.37
CA ARG A 314 -7.11 -19.66 -6.27
C ARG A 314 -7.12 -21.13 -5.86
N ARG A 315 -7.04 -22.05 -6.83
CA ARG A 315 -6.96 -23.50 -6.57
C ARG A 315 -5.66 -23.87 -5.82
N ILE A 316 -4.51 -23.36 -6.26
CA ILE A 316 -3.20 -23.62 -5.64
C ILE A 316 -3.16 -23.09 -4.20
N HIS A 317 -3.65 -21.87 -3.99
CA HIS A 317 -3.64 -21.21 -2.68
C HIS A 317 -4.88 -21.49 -1.81
N LYS A 318 -5.76 -22.41 -2.24
CA LYS A 318 -7.00 -22.80 -1.54
C LYS A 318 -7.90 -21.62 -1.16
N ILE A 319 -7.99 -20.62 -2.05
CA ILE A 319 -8.82 -19.43 -1.87
C ILE A 319 -10.23 -19.73 -2.39
N ARG A 320 -11.23 -19.66 -1.50
CA ARG A 320 -12.64 -19.90 -1.87
C ARG A 320 -13.37 -18.66 -2.39
N SER A 321 -12.88 -17.47 -2.08
CA SER A 321 -13.51 -16.21 -2.49
C SER A 321 -13.24 -15.91 -3.97
N HIS A 322 -14.29 -15.55 -4.71
CA HIS A 322 -14.19 -15.06 -6.09
C HIS A 322 -13.70 -13.60 -6.17
N ALA A 323 -13.69 -12.86 -5.06
CA ALA A 323 -13.20 -11.49 -5.01
C ALA A 323 -11.69 -11.41 -4.73
N ASN A 324 -11.09 -12.48 -4.19
CA ASN A 324 -9.69 -12.53 -3.80
C ASN A 324 -8.91 -13.49 -4.73
N PRO A 325 -7.65 -13.19 -5.08
CA PRO A 325 -6.96 -11.93 -4.81
C PRO A 325 -7.52 -10.76 -5.65
N LEU A 326 -8.12 -11.05 -6.80
CA LEU A 326 -8.81 -10.10 -7.68
C LEU A 326 -10.13 -10.71 -8.14
N PRO A 327 -11.13 -9.93 -8.60
CA PRO A 327 -12.34 -10.46 -9.21
C PRO A 327 -12.10 -10.94 -10.65
N ASP A 328 -12.92 -11.89 -11.10
CA ASP A 328 -12.94 -12.32 -12.50
C ASP A 328 -13.44 -11.20 -13.42
N LEU A 329 -12.92 -11.16 -14.64
CA LEU A 329 -13.40 -10.30 -15.71
C LEU A 329 -14.71 -10.86 -16.28
N LYS A 330 -15.74 -10.02 -16.39
CA LYS A 330 -17.02 -10.42 -16.99
C LYS A 330 -16.85 -10.67 -18.49
N ILE A 331 -17.31 -11.82 -18.96
CA ILE A 331 -17.39 -12.16 -20.39
C ILE A 331 -18.82 -12.61 -20.67
N SER A 332 -19.53 -11.90 -21.56
CA SER A 332 -20.92 -12.18 -21.90
C SER A 332 -21.17 -11.94 -23.39
N GLY A 333 -21.10 -13.00 -24.19
CA GLY A 333 -21.19 -12.89 -25.65
C GLY A 333 -20.05 -12.05 -26.21
N ASN A 334 -20.38 -10.93 -26.85
CA ASN A 334 -19.42 -9.98 -27.39
C ASN A 334 -19.04 -8.83 -26.43
N LEU A 335 -19.63 -8.78 -25.22
CA LEU A 335 -19.26 -7.82 -24.19
C LEU A 335 -18.21 -8.41 -23.25
N ILE A 336 -17.02 -7.81 -23.25
CA ILE A 336 -15.81 -8.33 -22.58
C ILE A 336 -15.26 -7.28 -21.65
N GLU A 337 -15.20 -7.55 -20.35
CA GLU A 337 -14.48 -6.71 -19.39
C GLU A 337 -12.97 -6.86 -19.59
N LEU A 338 -12.25 -5.74 -19.56
CA LEU A 338 -10.79 -5.71 -19.55
C LEU A 338 -10.29 -5.17 -18.20
N PRO A 339 -9.05 -5.50 -17.79
CA PRO A 339 -8.46 -5.00 -16.54
C PRO A 339 -8.00 -3.53 -16.66
N PHE A 340 -8.86 -2.68 -17.20
CA PHE A 340 -8.71 -1.24 -17.21
C PHE A 340 -9.88 -0.60 -16.45
N TRP A 341 -9.63 0.61 -16.00
CA TRP A 341 -10.61 1.54 -15.48
C TRP A 341 -10.93 2.59 -16.54
N THR A 342 -12.18 3.02 -16.58
CA THR A 342 -12.62 4.14 -17.42
C THR A 342 -13.54 5.08 -16.65
N TRP A 343 -13.44 6.38 -16.92
CA TRP A 343 -14.33 7.42 -16.41
C TRP A 343 -14.18 8.72 -17.21
N ASN A 344 -15.09 9.66 -17.01
CA ASN A 344 -14.94 11.04 -17.47
C ASN A 344 -14.34 11.90 -16.35
N ALA A 345 -13.54 12.92 -16.68
CA ALA A 345 -12.96 13.86 -15.71
C ALA A 345 -14.03 14.40 -14.74
N GLY A 346 -13.70 14.44 -13.44
CA GLY A 346 -14.65 14.76 -12.36
C GLY A 346 -15.67 13.66 -12.01
N GLY A 347 -15.74 12.58 -12.81
CA GLY A 347 -16.63 11.44 -12.62
C GLY A 347 -16.07 10.33 -11.73
N GLN A 348 -16.86 9.25 -11.58
CA GLN A 348 -16.46 8.06 -10.82
C GLN A 348 -15.78 7.02 -11.70
N ARG A 349 -14.76 6.37 -11.12
CA ARG A 349 -14.06 5.26 -11.75
C ARG A 349 -14.98 4.07 -11.97
N GLY A 350 -15.04 3.55 -13.20
CA GLY A 350 -15.82 2.36 -13.55
C GLY A 350 -15.04 1.36 -14.40
N LYS A 351 -15.63 0.17 -14.59
CA LYS A 351 -15.00 -0.93 -15.32
C LYS A 351 -14.95 -0.63 -16.82
N CYS A 352 -13.82 -0.96 -17.45
CA CYS A 352 -13.66 -0.93 -18.91
C CYS A 352 -14.26 -2.17 -19.55
N TYR A 353 -15.13 -1.99 -20.54
CA TYR A 353 -15.64 -3.05 -21.39
C TYR A 353 -15.33 -2.78 -22.86
N VAL A 354 -15.22 -3.88 -23.59
CA VAL A 354 -15.12 -3.93 -25.04
C VAL A 354 -16.35 -4.64 -25.57
N LEU A 355 -17.01 -4.03 -26.55
CA LEU A 355 -18.00 -4.67 -27.40
C LEU A 355 -17.34 -5.01 -28.75
N ASP A 356 -17.20 -6.31 -29.03
CA ASP A 356 -16.63 -6.81 -30.29
C ASP A 356 -17.74 -7.02 -31.33
N GLU A 357 -17.82 -6.15 -32.34
CA GLU A 357 -18.82 -6.21 -33.41
C GLU A 357 -18.25 -6.81 -34.71
N GLY A 358 -17.14 -7.56 -34.62
CA GLY A 358 -16.47 -8.17 -35.76
C GLY A 358 -15.53 -7.19 -36.46
N GLU A 359 -16.08 -6.23 -37.20
CA GLU A 359 -15.29 -5.22 -37.94
C GLU A 359 -14.76 -4.09 -37.05
N CYS A 360 -15.49 -3.80 -35.97
CA CYS A 360 -15.21 -2.70 -35.05
C CYS A 360 -15.21 -3.17 -33.60
N ILE A 361 -14.45 -2.45 -32.77
CA ILE A 361 -14.34 -2.63 -31.34
C ILE A 361 -14.78 -1.32 -30.69
N LYS A 362 -15.80 -1.40 -29.82
CA LYS A 362 -16.29 -0.24 -29.06
C LYS A 362 -15.86 -0.35 -27.61
N VAL A 363 -15.20 0.67 -27.09
CA VAL A 363 -14.82 0.78 -25.67
C VAL A 363 -15.95 1.50 -24.93
N THR A 364 -16.41 0.96 -23.82
CA THR A 364 -17.52 1.50 -23.03
C THR A 364 -17.32 1.29 -21.52
N GLN A 365 -18.00 2.10 -20.71
CA GLN A 365 -18.14 1.89 -19.26
C GLN A 365 -19.40 1.07 -18.91
N GLY A 366 -19.99 0.36 -19.88
CA GLY A 366 -21.21 -0.45 -19.72
C GLY A 366 -22.51 0.31 -20.06
N GLY A 367 -22.39 1.58 -20.45
CA GLY A 367 -23.45 2.41 -21.02
C GLY A 367 -22.96 3.03 -22.32
N ASP A 368 -22.59 4.31 -22.27
CA ASP A 368 -22.15 5.05 -23.45
C ASP A 368 -20.87 4.51 -24.08
N VAL A 369 -20.79 4.59 -25.41
CA VAL A 369 -19.59 4.26 -26.18
C VAL A 369 -18.61 5.41 -26.06
N LEU A 370 -17.44 5.13 -25.47
CA LEU A 370 -16.37 6.10 -25.28
C LEU A 370 -15.53 6.27 -26.55
N ILE A 371 -15.22 5.14 -27.22
CA ILE A 371 -14.33 5.10 -28.38
C ILE A 371 -14.77 3.98 -29.32
N THR A 372 -14.72 4.21 -30.63
CA THR A 372 -14.87 3.16 -31.64
C THR A 372 -13.57 3.01 -32.45
N LEU A 373 -13.07 1.79 -32.56
CA LEU A 373 -11.85 1.43 -33.28
C LEU A 373 -12.15 0.37 -34.34
N LYS A 374 -11.41 0.35 -35.46
CA LYS A 374 -11.52 -0.73 -36.45
C LYS A 374 -10.60 -1.89 -36.10
N LYS A 375 -11.01 -3.13 -36.33
CA LYS A 375 -10.20 -4.31 -35.95
C LYS A 375 -9.04 -4.58 -36.90
N THR A 376 -9.19 -4.23 -38.19
CA THR A 376 -8.21 -4.56 -39.24
C THR A 376 -7.74 -3.34 -40.03
N GLY A 377 -6.47 -3.34 -40.43
CA GLY A 377 -5.90 -2.43 -41.44
C GLY A 377 -5.76 -0.95 -41.06
N GLU A 378 -6.05 -0.54 -39.82
CA GLU A 378 -6.08 0.88 -39.40
C GLU A 378 -5.33 1.17 -38.09
N VAL A 379 -4.18 0.53 -37.84
CA VAL A 379 -3.42 0.72 -36.58
C VAL A 379 -3.10 2.20 -36.32
N ASP A 380 -2.54 2.93 -37.29
CA ASP A 380 -2.18 4.34 -37.12
C ASP A 380 -3.40 5.24 -36.86
N LYS A 381 -4.52 4.98 -37.54
CA LYS A 381 -5.77 5.73 -37.32
C LYS A 381 -6.34 5.43 -35.93
N ASN A 382 -6.30 4.19 -35.48
CA ASN A 382 -6.73 3.82 -34.13
C ASN A 382 -5.83 4.44 -33.05
N LEU A 383 -4.51 4.47 -33.27
CA LEU A 383 -3.59 5.18 -32.37
C LEU A 383 -3.89 6.67 -32.34
N SER A 384 -4.16 7.31 -33.48
CA SER A 384 -4.59 8.72 -33.52
C SER A 384 -5.88 8.95 -32.73
N ARG A 385 -6.85 8.02 -32.79
CA ARG A 385 -8.07 8.08 -31.96
C ARG A 385 -7.76 7.95 -30.47
N LEU A 386 -6.85 7.06 -30.08
CA LEU A 386 -6.42 6.91 -28.68
C LEU A 386 -5.63 8.13 -28.16
N ARG A 387 -4.77 8.72 -29.00
CA ARG A 387 -4.04 9.95 -28.66
C ARG A 387 -4.98 11.13 -28.45
N ALA A 388 -6.05 11.22 -29.25
CA ALA A 388 -7.05 12.26 -29.13
C ALA A 388 -7.72 12.29 -27.74
N LEU A 389 -7.71 11.18 -26.99
CA LEU A 389 -8.24 11.13 -25.62
C LEU A 389 -7.58 12.13 -24.67
N LEU A 390 -6.32 12.50 -24.92
CA LEU A 390 -5.62 13.52 -24.13
C LEU A 390 -6.30 14.88 -24.15
N HIS A 391 -7.12 15.14 -25.17
CA HIS A 391 -7.86 16.37 -25.36
C HIS A 391 -9.35 16.21 -25.06
N THR A 392 -9.73 15.12 -24.40
CA THR A 392 -11.11 14.83 -23.98
C THR A 392 -11.16 14.59 -22.47
N ASP A 393 -12.37 14.56 -21.91
CA ASP A 393 -12.57 14.19 -20.51
C ASP A 393 -12.44 12.66 -20.27
N ILE A 394 -12.34 11.85 -21.32
CA ILE A 394 -12.33 10.39 -21.21
C ILE A 394 -10.96 9.91 -20.73
N LYS A 395 -10.95 9.19 -19.61
CA LYS A 395 -9.77 8.58 -19.02
C LYS A 395 -9.85 7.07 -19.12
N ILE A 396 -8.79 6.45 -19.63
CA ILE A 396 -8.55 5.00 -19.58
C ILE A 396 -7.26 4.78 -18.79
N ARG A 397 -7.32 3.93 -17.75
CA ARG A 397 -6.18 3.66 -16.86
C ARG A 397 -6.04 2.16 -16.56
N PRO A 398 -4.82 1.64 -16.40
CA PRO A 398 -4.61 0.23 -16.11
C PRO A 398 -5.05 -0.14 -14.68
N ARG A 399 -5.51 -1.37 -14.47
CA ARG A 399 -5.60 -2.00 -13.13
C ARG A 399 -4.27 -2.66 -12.78
N ALA A 400 -4.12 -3.07 -11.52
CA ALA A 400 -2.91 -3.67 -10.95
C ALA A 400 -2.11 -4.55 -11.95
N ILE A 401 -2.71 -5.63 -12.48
CA ILE A 401 -2.02 -6.56 -13.40
C ILE A 401 -1.46 -5.84 -14.64
N THR A 402 -2.28 -5.05 -15.34
CA THR A 402 -1.83 -4.31 -16.53
C THR A 402 -0.82 -3.21 -16.21
N THR A 403 -0.91 -2.58 -15.02
CA THR A 403 0.06 -1.57 -14.58
C THR A 403 1.43 -2.22 -14.40
N THR A 404 1.50 -3.35 -13.68
CA THR A 404 2.77 -4.08 -13.46
C THR A 404 3.33 -4.61 -14.78
N MET A 405 2.46 -5.14 -15.66
CA MET A 405 2.83 -5.69 -16.95
C MET A 405 3.44 -4.63 -17.86
N PHE A 406 2.81 -3.44 -17.95
CA PHE A 406 3.35 -2.33 -18.72
C PHE A 406 4.70 -1.88 -18.18
N SER A 407 4.78 -1.62 -16.87
CA SER A 407 6.01 -1.19 -16.20
C SER A 407 7.17 -2.17 -16.38
N ARG A 408 6.93 -3.48 -16.30
CA ARG A 408 7.97 -4.52 -16.41
C ARG A 408 8.40 -4.79 -17.86
N LEU A 409 7.47 -4.77 -18.83
CA LEU A 409 7.79 -5.10 -20.22
C LEU A 409 8.25 -3.89 -21.03
N PHE A 410 7.73 -2.68 -20.77
CA PHE A 410 7.94 -1.51 -21.63
C PHE A 410 8.86 -0.44 -21.03
N PHE A 411 9.13 -0.47 -19.72
CA PHE A 411 9.87 0.61 -19.07
C PHE A 411 11.07 0.12 -18.23
N SER A 412 10.80 -0.52 -17.11
CA SER A 412 11.82 -0.91 -16.12
C SER A 412 12.61 -2.14 -16.52
N ASP A 413 13.85 -2.22 -16.05
CA ASP A 413 14.69 -3.42 -16.12
C ASP A 413 14.50 -4.28 -14.87
N VAL A 414 14.18 -3.66 -13.73
CA VAL A 414 13.61 -4.35 -12.58
C VAL A 414 12.51 -3.52 -11.95
N PHE A 415 11.44 -4.19 -11.56
CA PHE A 415 10.36 -3.61 -10.77
C PHE A 415 10.42 -4.12 -9.33
N ILE A 416 10.35 -3.22 -8.36
CA ILE A 416 10.33 -3.49 -6.92
C ILE A 416 8.89 -3.33 -6.42
N HIS A 417 8.32 -4.41 -5.89
CA HIS A 417 7.00 -4.46 -5.29
C HIS A 417 7.08 -4.64 -3.77
N GLY A 418 5.98 -4.27 -3.10
CA GLY A 418 5.73 -4.71 -1.72
C GLY A 418 5.04 -6.08 -1.71
N ILE A 419 4.92 -6.69 -0.53
CA ILE A 419 4.31 -8.01 -0.34
C ILE A 419 2.90 -8.14 -0.95
N GLY A 420 2.08 -7.08 -0.85
CA GLY A 420 0.75 -7.06 -1.47
C GLY A 420 0.84 -7.20 -2.98
N GLY A 421 1.68 -6.38 -3.63
CA GLY A 421 1.91 -6.40 -5.08
C GLY A 421 2.49 -7.71 -5.59
N ALA A 422 3.50 -8.23 -4.90
CA ALA A 422 4.20 -9.48 -5.24
C ALA A 422 3.26 -10.68 -5.39
N LYS A 423 2.19 -10.74 -4.58
CA LYS A 423 1.17 -11.80 -4.70
C LYS A 423 0.46 -11.75 -6.05
N TYR A 424 0.07 -10.56 -6.52
CA TYR A 424 -0.57 -10.42 -7.83
C TYR A 424 0.43 -10.58 -8.98
N ASP A 425 1.71 -10.22 -8.79
CA ASP A 425 2.73 -10.44 -9.83
C ASP A 425 2.94 -11.91 -10.16
N THR A 426 2.75 -12.83 -9.21
CA THR A 426 2.78 -14.27 -9.56
C THR A 426 1.70 -14.64 -10.57
N ILE A 427 0.55 -13.94 -10.56
CA ILE A 427 -0.53 -14.10 -11.54
C ILE A 427 -0.17 -13.35 -12.83
N THR A 428 0.34 -12.12 -12.72
CA THR A 428 0.84 -11.35 -13.86
C THR A 428 1.86 -12.16 -14.66
N ASP A 429 2.79 -12.85 -14.00
CA ASP A 429 3.82 -13.67 -14.63
C ASP A 429 3.21 -14.77 -15.50
N GLU A 430 2.22 -15.49 -14.99
CA GLU A 430 1.55 -16.55 -15.74
C GLU A 430 0.70 -16.00 -16.88
N ILE A 431 0.10 -14.80 -16.71
CA ILE A 431 -0.60 -14.11 -17.81
C ILE A 431 0.39 -13.67 -18.89
N ILE A 432 1.55 -13.11 -18.54
CA ILE A 432 2.58 -12.71 -19.51
C ILE A 432 3.06 -13.94 -20.30
N LYS A 433 3.35 -15.05 -19.62
CA LYS A 433 3.77 -16.31 -20.27
C LYS A 433 2.73 -16.81 -21.26
N GLU A 434 1.46 -16.82 -20.88
CA GLU A 434 0.41 -17.39 -21.72
C GLU A 434 0.00 -16.43 -22.85
N PHE A 435 -0.13 -15.13 -22.55
CA PHE A 435 -0.61 -14.14 -23.50
C PHE A 435 0.46 -13.74 -24.52
N PHE A 436 1.67 -13.44 -24.07
CA PHE A 436 2.77 -13.00 -24.92
C PHE A 436 3.73 -14.12 -25.33
N ARG A 437 3.64 -15.31 -24.73
CA ARG A 437 4.54 -16.44 -25.02
C ARG A 437 6.02 -16.13 -24.74
N ILE A 438 6.27 -15.35 -23.69
CA ILE A 438 7.61 -14.99 -23.21
C ILE A 438 7.75 -15.26 -21.72
N ASP A 439 8.97 -15.52 -21.26
CA ASP A 439 9.25 -15.54 -19.83
C ASP A 439 9.27 -14.10 -19.28
N PRO A 440 8.57 -13.79 -18.19
CA PRO A 440 8.54 -12.42 -17.65
C PRO A 440 9.89 -12.02 -17.04
N PRO A 441 10.23 -10.71 -17.03
CA PRO A 441 11.37 -10.18 -16.28
C PRO A 441 11.16 -10.37 -14.78
N THR A 442 12.16 -10.81 -14.03
CA THR A 442 12.07 -11.01 -12.57
C THR A 442 11.73 -9.69 -11.86
N PHE A 443 10.85 -9.74 -10.85
CA PHE A 443 10.57 -8.61 -9.96
C PHE A 443 11.21 -8.84 -8.58
N ILE A 444 11.37 -7.77 -7.81
CA ILE A 444 11.88 -7.82 -6.42
C ILE A 444 10.72 -7.55 -5.48
N THR A 445 10.71 -8.19 -4.33
CA THR A 445 9.78 -7.91 -3.23
C THR A 445 10.54 -7.39 -2.03
N VAL A 446 10.12 -6.27 -1.47
CA VAL A 446 10.69 -5.73 -0.21
C VAL A 446 9.59 -5.22 0.71
N SER A 447 9.76 -5.40 2.01
CA SER A 447 8.96 -4.74 3.04
C SER A 447 9.75 -4.59 4.33
N ALA A 448 9.40 -3.61 5.13
CA ALA A 448 10.04 -3.29 6.39
C ALA A 448 8.98 -3.18 7.50
N THR A 449 9.38 -3.50 8.73
CA THR A 449 8.58 -3.22 9.92
C THR A 449 9.44 -2.43 10.90
N LEU A 450 9.00 -1.22 11.20
CA LEU A 450 9.58 -0.34 12.20
C LEU A 450 8.45 0.08 13.14
N PHE A 451 8.64 -0.13 14.43
CA PHE A 451 7.69 0.27 15.48
C PHE A 451 8.04 1.65 16.04
N LEU A 452 7.08 2.28 16.69
CA LEU A 452 7.33 3.53 17.39
C LEU A 452 8.41 3.32 18.48
N PRO A 453 9.27 4.32 18.74
CA PRO A 453 10.39 4.20 19.68
C PRO A 453 9.93 4.34 21.14
N PHE A 454 8.96 3.50 21.55
CA PHE A 454 8.48 3.42 22.93
C PHE A 454 8.70 2.00 23.48
N ASP A 455 8.98 1.91 24.77
CA ASP A 455 9.09 0.62 25.45
C ASP A 455 7.74 -0.09 25.48
N THR A 456 7.75 -1.41 25.38
CA THR A 456 6.54 -2.24 25.49
C THR A 456 6.52 -2.97 26.83
N PHE A 457 5.34 -3.23 27.35
CA PHE A 457 5.17 -4.02 28.57
C PHE A 457 5.46 -5.50 28.29
N ASP A 458 6.06 -6.19 29.27
CA ASP A 458 6.17 -7.64 29.26
C ASP A 458 4.82 -8.25 29.65
N SER A 459 3.93 -8.38 28.66
CA SER A 459 2.59 -8.90 28.83
C SER A 459 2.27 -9.85 27.70
N ASP A 460 1.85 -11.06 28.06
CA ASP A 460 1.58 -12.16 27.15
C ASP A 460 0.08 -12.37 26.94
N ILE A 461 -0.29 -12.70 25.71
CA ILE A 461 -1.66 -13.02 25.31
C ILE A 461 -2.15 -14.27 26.06
N GLY A 462 -1.28 -15.26 26.29
CA GLY A 462 -1.61 -16.46 27.05
C GLY A 462 -1.96 -16.16 28.51
N THR A 463 -1.32 -15.16 29.13
CA THR A 463 -1.69 -14.71 30.49
C THR A 463 -3.07 -14.06 30.51
N ALA A 464 -3.41 -13.20 29.55
CA ALA A 464 -4.75 -12.63 29.46
C ALA A 464 -5.83 -13.71 29.27
N GLN A 465 -5.59 -14.70 28.42
CA GLN A 465 -6.50 -15.82 28.19
C GLN A 465 -6.68 -16.68 29.46
N ARG A 466 -5.60 -16.94 30.21
CA ARG A 466 -5.67 -17.65 31.49
C ARG A 466 -6.51 -16.89 32.52
N LEU A 467 -6.30 -15.58 32.67
CA LEU A 467 -7.08 -14.75 33.59
C LEU A 467 -8.56 -14.66 33.21
N GLN A 468 -8.88 -14.57 31.91
CA GLN A 468 -10.27 -14.66 31.43
C GLN A 468 -10.93 -15.99 31.77
N ASN A 469 -10.20 -17.09 31.57
CA ASN A 469 -10.69 -18.43 31.92
C ASN A 469 -10.87 -18.58 33.44
N ASP A 470 -9.96 -18.03 34.26
CA ASP A 470 -10.08 -18.03 35.71
C ASP A 470 -11.32 -17.28 36.19
N LEU A 471 -11.58 -16.06 35.68
CA LEU A 471 -12.78 -15.29 36.03
C LEU A 471 -14.07 -16.02 35.65
N ARG A 472 -14.07 -16.65 34.47
CA ARG A 472 -15.17 -17.53 34.06
C ARG A 472 -15.33 -18.69 35.04
N ASN A 473 -14.24 -19.36 35.40
CA ASN A 473 -14.26 -20.49 36.33
C ASN A 473 -14.68 -20.09 37.74
N MET A 474 -14.27 -18.92 38.26
CA MET A 474 -14.74 -18.37 39.54
C MET A 474 -16.26 -18.22 39.57
N THR A 475 -16.89 -17.88 38.44
CA THR A 475 -18.35 -17.76 38.33
C THR A 475 -19.06 -19.12 38.45
N TYR A 476 -18.44 -20.20 37.97
CA TYR A 476 -19.02 -21.55 38.00
C TYR A 476 -18.56 -22.40 39.19
N ASN A 477 -17.38 -22.11 39.74
CA ASN A 477 -16.70 -22.86 40.79
C ASN A 477 -16.01 -21.96 41.81
N PRO A 478 -16.75 -21.03 42.46
CA PRO A 478 -16.17 -20.09 43.43
C PRO A 478 -15.50 -20.81 44.63
N ASP A 479 -15.97 -22.01 44.96
CA ASP A 479 -15.42 -22.90 45.99
C ASP A 479 -13.95 -23.27 45.78
N LEU A 480 -13.46 -23.29 44.54
CA LEU A 480 -12.06 -23.60 44.21
C LEU A 480 -11.12 -22.38 44.36
N TYR A 481 -11.68 -21.17 44.48
CA TYR A 481 -10.92 -19.92 44.43
C TYR A 481 -10.99 -19.12 45.74
N ALA A 482 -11.67 -19.64 46.76
CA ALA A 482 -11.74 -19.01 48.08
C ALA A 482 -10.38 -18.98 48.77
N SER A 483 -10.04 -17.85 49.39
CA SER A 483 -8.89 -17.73 50.28
C SER A 483 -9.02 -18.63 51.52
N LYS A 484 -7.90 -18.88 52.22
CA LYS A 484 -7.89 -19.68 53.46
C LYS A 484 -8.80 -19.11 54.55
N GLU A 485 -8.99 -17.79 54.56
CA GLU A 485 -9.85 -17.10 55.50
C GLU A 485 -11.34 -17.40 55.23
N ILE A 486 -11.76 -17.34 53.96
CA ILE A 486 -13.14 -17.66 53.55
C ILE A 486 -13.41 -19.17 53.69
N GLN A 487 -12.42 -20.02 53.48
CA GLN A 487 -12.56 -21.46 53.72
C GLN A 487 -12.80 -21.81 55.20
N ASN A 488 -12.45 -20.91 56.13
CA ASN A 488 -12.75 -21.08 57.57
C ASN A 488 -14.16 -20.56 57.95
N ASP A 489 -14.87 -19.90 57.02
CA ASP A 489 -16.26 -19.51 57.23
C ASP A 489 -17.19 -20.73 57.10
N THR A 490 -17.84 -21.08 58.20
CA THR A 490 -18.79 -22.19 58.30
C THR A 490 -19.91 -22.06 57.26
N GLU A 491 -20.42 -20.84 57.04
CA GLU A 491 -21.52 -20.58 56.11
C GLU A 491 -21.09 -20.73 54.65
N PHE A 492 -19.82 -20.49 54.33
CA PHE A 492 -19.26 -20.74 53.00
C PHE A 492 -19.08 -22.24 52.75
N MET A 493 -18.52 -22.96 53.73
CA MET A 493 -18.25 -24.39 53.62
C MET A 493 -19.52 -25.24 53.58
N ASP A 494 -20.59 -24.81 54.24
CA ASP A 494 -21.90 -25.46 54.14
C ASP A 494 -22.48 -25.34 52.72
N LYS A 495 -22.41 -24.15 52.09
CA LYS A 495 -22.81 -23.96 50.69
C LYS A 495 -21.97 -24.79 49.72
N ALA A 496 -20.66 -24.89 49.95
CA ALA A 496 -19.77 -25.70 49.14
C ALA A 496 -20.09 -27.21 49.26
N ARG A 497 -20.38 -27.70 50.48
CA ARG A 497 -20.82 -29.09 50.72
C ARG A 497 -22.19 -29.38 50.09
N GLU A 498 -23.14 -28.45 50.18
CA GLU A 498 -24.45 -28.56 49.52
C GLU A 498 -24.28 -28.68 48.00
N LYS A 499 -23.46 -27.82 47.39
CA LYS A 499 -23.13 -27.89 45.95
C LYS A 499 -22.53 -29.24 45.57
N GLN A 500 -21.54 -29.74 46.33
CA GLN A 500 -20.93 -31.05 46.03
C GLN A 500 -21.92 -32.20 46.14
N THR A 501 -22.87 -32.13 47.08
CA THR A 501 -23.93 -33.12 47.23
C THR A 501 -24.83 -33.11 46.00
N LEU A 502 -25.30 -31.92 45.58
CA LEU A 502 -26.12 -31.75 44.39
C LEU A 502 -25.42 -32.25 43.11
N LEU A 503 -24.10 -32.06 42.98
CA LEU A 503 -23.34 -32.56 41.82
C LEU A 503 -23.24 -34.10 41.76
N LYS A 504 -23.36 -34.79 42.90
CA LYS A 504 -23.28 -36.25 43.00
C LYS A 504 -24.64 -36.95 42.92
N THR A 505 -25.73 -36.22 43.12
CA THR A 505 -27.10 -36.75 43.02
C THR A 505 -27.42 -37.16 41.57
N ALA A 506 -27.99 -38.35 41.37
CA ALA A 506 -28.48 -38.79 40.06
C ALA A 506 -29.88 -38.20 39.78
N ASP A 507 -30.11 -37.66 38.58
CA ASP A 507 -31.42 -37.14 38.17
C ASP A 507 -32.26 -38.23 37.51
N CYS A 508 -33.56 -38.30 37.82
CA CYS A 508 -34.49 -39.23 37.19
C CYS A 508 -35.42 -38.54 36.17
N THR A 509 -35.60 -37.21 36.23
CA THR A 509 -36.49 -36.45 35.35
C THR A 509 -35.88 -35.11 34.84
N ALA A 510 -36.49 -34.54 33.79
CA ALA A 510 -36.05 -33.27 33.19
C ALA A 510 -36.26 -32.06 34.12
N ASP A 511 -37.33 -32.07 34.93
CA ASP A 511 -37.63 -30.98 35.88
C ASP A 511 -36.67 -30.99 37.08
N GLU A 512 -36.34 -32.16 37.62
CA GLU A 512 -35.33 -32.31 38.68
C GLU A 512 -33.97 -31.76 38.23
N LYS A 513 -33.56 -32.07 37.00
CA LYS A 513 -32.33 -31.54 36.40
C LYS A 513 -32.32 -30.01 36.33
N ARG A 514 -33.45 -29.40 35.96
CA ARG A 514 -33.60 -27.95 35.85
C ARG A 514 -33.57 -27.29 37.24
N GLN A 515 -34.28 -27.84 38.21
CA GLN A 515 -34.28 -27.33 39.59
C GLN A 515 -32.90 -27.41 40.22
N ARG A 516 -32.20 -28.53 40.05
CA ARG A 516 -30.82 -28.72 40.51
C ARG A 516 -29.85 -27.73 39.88
N PHE A 517 -29.94 -27.54 38.57
CA PHE A 517 -29.11 -26.56 37.87
C PHE A 517 -29.33 -25.14 38.41
N ASN A 518 -30.59 -24.74 38.64
CA ASN A 518 -30.91 -23.45 39.23
C ASN A 518 -30.36 -23.32 40.66
N LYS A 519 -30.48 -24.36 41.48
CA LYS A 519 -29.96 -24.35 42.85
C LYS A 519 -28.44 -24.23 42.89
N ILE A 520 -27.72 -24.97 42.05
CA ILE A 520 -26.25 -24.84 41.89
C ILE A 520 -25.89 -23.41 41.46
N ARG A 521 -26.66 -22.82 40.53
CA ARG A 521 -26.43 -21.45 40.07
C ARG A 521 -26.63 -20.42 41.18
N GLU A 522 -27.63 -20.59 42.03
CA GLU A 522 -27.85 -19.74 43.22
C GLU A 522 -26.71 -19.87 44.23
N LEU A 523 -26.31 -21.11 44.56
CA LEU A 523 -25.18 -21.36 45.46
C LEU A 523 -23.89 -20.75 44.92
N ASN A 524 -23.60 -20.90 43.62
CA ASN A 524 -22.46 -20.26 42.97
C ASN A 524 -22.52 -18.73 43.09
N LYS A 525 -23.69 -18.11 42.91
CA LYS A 525 -23.84 -16.66 43.05
C LYS A 525 -23.58 -16.18 44.48
N LEU A 526 -24.09 -16.90 45.48
CA LEU A 526 -23.87 -16.59 46.89
C LEU A 526 -22.41 -16.73 47.28
N MET A 527 -21.76 -17.83 46.89
CA MET A 527 -20.34 -18.05 47.13
C MET A 527 -19.45 -17.04 46.38
N LEU A 528 -19.80 -16.67 45.14
CA LEU A 528 -19.09 -15.63 44.38
C LEU A 528 -19.15 -14.27 45.08
N ASN A 529 -20.27 -13.93 45.71
CA ASN A 529 -20.38 -12.72 46.53
C ASN A 529 -19.46 -12.76 47.76
N GLN A 530 -19.24 -13.93 48.35
CA GLN A 530 -18.32 -14.10 49.48
C GLN A 530 -16.85 -13.97 49.05
N ILE A 531 -16.49 -14.46 47.85
CA ILE A 531 -15.14 -14.31 47.26
C ILE A 531 -14.99 -13.07 46.35
N HIS A 532 -15.84 -12.05 46.56
CA HIS A 532 -15.91 -10.91 45.64
C HIS A 532 -14.60 -10.11 45.60
N ALA A 533 -13.85 -10.06 46.70
CA ALA A 533 -12.55 -9.41 46.76
C ALA A 533 -11.51 -10.10 45.85
N GLU A 534 -11.44 -11.44 45.88
CA GLU A 534 -10.57 -12.23 45.02
C GLU A 534 -10.97 -12.10 43.54
N PHE A 535 -12.28 -12.07 43.27
CA PHE A 535 -12.80 -11.83 41.93
C PHE A 535 -12.39 -10.44 41.40
N LEU A 536 -12.60 -9.38 42.19
CA LEU A 536 -12.21 -8.02 41.82
C LEU A 536 -10.69 -7.91 41.60
N LYS A 537 -9.88 -8.56 42.43
CA LYS A 537 -8.42 -8.59 42.26
C LYS A 537 -8.02 -9.22 40.93
N LYS A 538 -8.55 -10.40 40.59
CA LYS A 538 -8.28 -11.03 39.28
C LYS A 538 -8.81 -10.21 38.12
N GLN A 539 -9.95 -9.54 38.29
CA GLN A 539 -10.52 -8.66 37.28
C GLN A 539 -9.62 -7.45 37.02
N GLN A 540 -9.05 -6.85 38.08
CA GLN A 540 -8.07 -5.78 37.97
C GLN A 540 -6.80 -6.26 37.28
N GLU A 541 -6.27 -7.44 37.64
CA GLU A 541 -5.12 -8.05 36.96
C GLU A 541 -5.38 -8.24 35.46
N LEU A 542 -6.56 -8.76 35.08
CA LEU A 542 -6.94 -8.90 33.68
C LEU A 542 -7.03 -7.55 32.97
N ASN A 543 -7.61 -6.54 33.62
CA ASN A 543 -7.71 -5.20 33.04
C ASN A 543 -6.31 -4.62 32.77
N THR A 544 -5.39 -4.70 33.73
CA THR A 544 -4.00 -4.24 33.57
C THR A 544 -3.28 -4.98 32.44
N VAL A 545 -3.38 -6.31 32.36
CA VAL A 545 -2.76 -7.07 31.27
C VAL A 545 -3.38 -6.70 29.91
N SER A 546 -4.70 -6.50 29.87
CA SER A 546 -5.40 -6.11 28.63
C SER A 546 -5.02 -4.71 28.17
N GLU A 547 -4.88 -3.75 29.09
CA GLU A 547 -4.39 -2.39 28.84
C GLU A 547 -2.94 -2.40 28.31
N ASN A 548 -2.07 -3.19 28.94
CA ASN A 548 -0.68 -3.37 28.49
C ASN A 548 -0.61 -3.97 27.08
N LEU A 549 -1.43 -4.98 26.79
CA LEU A 549 -1.51 -5.58 25.44
C LEU A 549 -2.05 -4.59 24.40
N ALA A 550 -3.04 -3.78 24.76
CA ALA A 550 -3.56 -2.72 23.90
C ALA A 550 -2.47 -1.67 23.61
N TYR A 551 -1.75 -1.22 24.63
CA TYR A 551 -0.62 -0.30 24.48
C TYR A 551 0.48 -0.88 23.58
N ASN A 552 0.87 -2.13 23.81
CA ASN A 552 1.83 -2.83 22.96
C ASN A 552 1.35 -2.92 21.51
N GLY A 553 0.04 -3.14 21.29
CA GLY A 553 -0.57 -3.14 19.96
C GLY A 553 -0.47 -1.78 19.26
N VAL A 554 -0.67 -0.68 19.99
CA VAL A 554 -0.47 0.69 19.48
C VAL A 554 1.00 0.90 19.11
N VAL A 555 1.94 0.67 20.02
CA VAL A 555 3.38 0.91 19.77
C VAL A 555 3.90 0.06 18.60
N ARG A 556 3.45 -1.20 18.51
CA ARG A 556 3.87 -2.17 17.48
C ARG A 556 3.09 -2.06 16.16
N PHE A 557 2.25 -1.05 16.01
CA PHE A 557 1.52 -0.84 14.77
C PHE A 557 2.44 -0.32 13.67
N ARG A 558 2.62 -1.12 12.61
CA ARG A 558 3.63 -0.88 11.56
C ARG A 558 3.24 0.16 10.50
N GLU A 559 1.96 0.55 10.42
CA GLU A 559 1.44 1.41 9.35
C GLU A 559 1.29 2.87 9.79
N TYR A 560 2.05 3.29 10.81
CA TYR A 560 2.22 4.70 11.10
C TYR A 560 3.02 5.39 9.99
N PRO A 561 2.62 6.59 9.57
CA PRO A 561 3.39 7.33 8.57
C PRO A 561 4.79 7.68 9.05
N ILE A 562 5.74 7.72 8.13
CA ILE A 562 7.13 8.15 8.38
C ILE A 562 7.19 9.56 8.97
N TYR A 563 6.20 10.41 8.68
CA TYR A 563 6.13 11.80 9.14
C TYR A 563 5.87 11.97 10.63
N ILE A 564 5.60 10.88 11.36
CA ILE A 564 5.46 10.91 12.83
C ILE A 564 6.54 10.12 13.55
N TYR A 565 7.59 9.68 12.87
CA TYR A 565 8.76 9.10 13.51
C TYR A 565 9.82 10.17 13.76
N PRO A 566 10.53 10.16 14.90
CA PRO A 566 11.70 11.02 15.08
C PRO A 566 12.72 10.80 13.97
N MET A 567 13.35 11.88 13.51
CA MET A 567 14.28 11.84 12.38
C MET A 567 15.46 10.91 12.62
N GLU A 568 16.00 10.91 13.84
CA GLU A 568 17.14 10.09 14.23
C GLU A 568 16.82 8.59 14.13
N VAL A 569 15.59 8.19 14.48
CA VAL A 569 15.13 6.80 14.39
C VAL A 569 15.05 6.36 12.93
N LEU A 570 14.54 7.22 12.04
CA LEU A 570 14.48 6.94 10.61
C LEU A 570 15.89 6.86 10.02
N HIS A 571 16.79 7.81 10.32
CA HIS A 571 18.18 7.78 9.85
C HIS A 571 18.91 6.52 10.29
N GLN A 572 18.88 6.19 11.58
CA GLN A 572 19.53 4.98 12.11
C GLN A 572 19.04 3.72 11.40
N TYR A 573 17.74 3.66 11.09
CA TYR A 573 17.17 2.49 10.44
C TYR A 573 17.48 2.42 8.94
N PHE A 574 17.16 3.46 8.18
CA PHE A 574 17.24 3.40 6.72
C PHE A 574 18.65 3.60 6.15
N LEU A 575 19.54 4.31 6.85
CA LEU A 575 20.95 4.42 6.43
C LEU A 575 21.72 3.13 6.72
N SER A 576 21.29 2.32 7.68
CA SER A 576 21.90 1.00 7.93
C SER A 576 21.25 -0.14 7.14
N ALA A 577 19.98 0.04 6.70
CA ALA A 577 19.17 -0.99 6.06
C ALA A 577 19.86 -1.73 4.89
N PHE A 578 20.74 -1.04 4.15
CA PHE A 578 21.43 -1.57 2.97
C PHE A 578 22.95 -1.33 3.01
N SER A 579 23.51 -1.03 4.19
CA SER A 579 24.93 -0.70 4.38
C SER A 579 25.80 -1.90 4.75
N GLU A 580 25.22 -3.08 4.87
CA GLU A 580 25.95 -4.35 4.96
C GLU A 580 25.86 -5.06 3.60
N GLY A 581 26.90 -4.89 2.78
CA GLY A 581 27.08 -5.52 1.47
C GLY A 581 28.47 -5.27 0.92
#